data_AF-A0A419FUF6-F1
#
_entry.id   AF-A0A419FUF6-F1
#
_cell.length_a   1.000
_cell.length_b   1.000
_cell.length_c   1.000
_cell.angle_alpha   90.00
_cell.angle_beta   90.00
_cell.angle_gamma   90.00
#
_symmetry.space_group_name_H-M   'P 1'
#
loop_
_entity.id
_entity.type
_entity.pdbx_description
1 polymer ?
#
loop_
_entity_poly.entity_id
_entity_poly.type
_entity_poly.pdbx_seq_one_letter_code
_entity_poly.pdbx_strand_id
1 'polypeptide(L)'
;MEELNLNVSQKRYIRASLLSFERALRWIYQLLTSEEEGILFHRDVRLDAEDRKQILCKIDKAFTIIKETARRFNLEVFEENIEREILAEMSISWENLEECRSKRVKGYGDLSSNAAELIDKTITELVEINLDLLETAEKDIKRNRRKK
;
A
#
# COMPACT_ATOMS: atom_id res chain seq x y z
N MET A 1 -1.71 -40.09 1.84
CA MET A 1 -1.71 -38.75 2.47
C MET A 1 -3.13 -38.48 2.90
N GLU A 2 -3.37 -38.26 4.19
CA GLU A 2 -4.71 -37.87 4.66
C GLU A 2 -5.10 -36.52 4.04
N GLU A 3 -6.18 -36.52 3.26
CA GLU A 3 -6.84 -35.30 2.81
C GLU A 3 -7.47 -34.62 4.03
N LEU A 4 -6.80 -33.62 4.58
CA LEU A 4 -7.38 -32.73 5.58
C LEU A 4 -8.51 -31.96 4.91
N ASN A 5 -9.73 -32.47 5.06
CA ASN A 5 -10.90 -31.97 4.35
C ASN A 5 -11.44 -30.70 5.05
N LEU A 6 -10.91 -29.54 4.63
CA LEU A 6 -11.39 -28.24 5.10
C LEU A 6 -12.68 -27.84 4.37
N ASN A 7 -13.67 -27.34 5.11
CA ASN A 7 -14.85 -26.74 4.52
C ASN A 7 -14.54 -25.34 3.91
N VAL A 8 -15.48 -24.81 3.12
CA VAL A 8 -15.31 -23.53 2.41
C VAL A 8 -15.00 -22.38 3.37
N SER A 9 -15.68 -22.31 4.51
CA SER A 9 -15.47 -21.26 5.51
C SER A 9 -14.07 -21.32 6.13
N GLN A 10 -13.59 -22.53 6.43
CA GLN A 10 -12.24 -22.77 6.95
C GLN A 10 -11.17 -22.40 5.91
N LYS A 11 -11.34 -22.81 4.65
CA LYS A 11 -10.43 -22.43 3.55
C LYS A 11 -10.39 -20.91 3.37
N ARG A 12 -11.55 -20.24 3.40
CA ARG A 12 -11.65 -18.79 3.29
C ARG A 12 -10.93 -18.08 4.44
N TYR A 13 -11.14 -18.55 5.67
CA TYR A 13 -10.49 -17.99 6.86
C TYR A 13 -8.97 -18.15 6.78
N ILE A 14 -8.48 -19.36 6.51
CA ILE A 14 -7.04 -19.64 6.38
C ILE A 14 -6.43 -18.81 5.26
N ARG A 15 -7.08 -18.75 4.09
CA ARG A 15 -6.62 -17.93 2.97
C ARG A 15 -6.49 -16.46 3.36
N ALA A 16 -7.51 -15.89 3.99
CA ALA A 16 -7.47 -14.48 4.40
C ALA A 16 -6.33 -14.20 5.40
N SER A 17 -6.12 -15.09 6.37
CA SER A 17 -5.04 -14.98 7.35
C SER A 17 -3.66 -15.10 6.70
N LEU A 18 -3.46 -16.08 5.80
CA LEU A 18 -2.19 -16.26 5.09
C LEU A 18 -1.90 -15.10 4.14
N LEU A 19 -2.92 -14.59 3.43
CA LEU A 19 -2.76 -13.42 2.55
C LEU A 19 -2.36 -12.18 3.35
N SER A 20 -3.00 -11.93 4.49
CA SER A 20 -2.65 -10.82 5.38
C SER A 20 -1.21 -10.93 5.87
N PHE A 21 -0.80 -12.13 6.30
CA PHE A 21 0.57 -12.38 6.73
C PHE A 21 1.59 -12.25 5.58
N GLU A 22 1.28 -12.77 4.40
CA GLU A 22 2.11 -12.62 3.20
C GLU A 22 2.34 -11.15 2.84
N ARG A 23 1.28 -10.34 2.84
CA ARG A 23 1.38 -8.89 2.59
C ARG A 23 2.29 -8.21 3.60
N ALA A 24 2.14 -8.52 4.89
CA ALA A 24 3.01 -7.99 5.94
C ALA A 24 4.49 -8.38 5.72
N LEU A 25 4.76 -9.65 5.35
CA LEU A 25 6.11 -10.12 5.04
C LEU A 25 6.71 -9.42 3.82
N ARG A 26 5.92 -9.21 2.75
CA ARG A 26 6.36 -8.49 1.56
C ARG A 26 6.70 -7.03 1.87
N TRP A 27 5.89 -6.38 2.69
CA TRP A 27 6.15 -5.03 3.16
C TRP A 27 7.44 -4.94 3.98
N ILE A 28 7.62 -5.83 4.97
CA ILE A 28 8.86 -5.89 5.77
C ILE A 28 10.07 -6.17 4.88
N TYR A 29 9.95 -7.09 3.92
CA TYR A 29 11.00 -7.38 2.96
C TYR A 29 11.40 -6.12 2.18
N GLN A 30 10.43 -5.36 1.67
CA GLN A 30 10.71 -4.10 0.97
C GLN A 30 11.42 -3.09 1.86
N LEU A 31 10.93 -2.88 3.09
CA LEU A 31 11.57 -1.98 4.08
C LEU A 31 13.01 -2.39 4.38
N LEU A 32 13.28 -3.69 4.43
CA LEU A 32 14.62 -4.21 4.72
C LEU A 32 15.51 -4.29 3.49
N THR A 33 15.03 -4.08 2.26
CA THR A 33 15.85 -4.26 1.04
C THR A 33 16.01 -2.98 0.23
N SER A 34 15.13 -2.01 0.44
CA SER A 34 15.12 -0.76 -0.28
C SER A 34 15.61 0.36 0.62
N GLU A 35 16.71 1.01 0.23
CA GLU A 35 17.03 2.34 0.74
C GLU A 35 16.15 3.32 -0.03
N GLU A 36 15.33 4.08 0.69
CA GLU A 36 14.39 5.02 0.08
C GLU A 36 14.62 6.41 0.68
N GLU A 37 15.02 7.33 -0.19
CA GLU A 37 15.10 8.76 0.09
C GLU A 37 13.95 9.46 -0.63
N GLY A 38 12.99 9.93 0.15
CA GLY A 38 11.88 10.74 -0.33
C GLY A 38 12.14 12.23 -0.12
N ILE A 39 11.29 13.07 -0.71
CA ILE A 39 11.40 14.54 -0.59
C ILE A 39 11.20 14.98 0.87
N LEU A 40 10.30 14.33 1.60
CA LEU A 40 9.91 14.68 2.97
C LEU A 40 10.26 13.60 4.00
N PHE A 41 10.90 12.51 3.59
CA PHE A 41 11.26 11.42 4.50
C PHE A 41 12.52 10.70 4.01
N HIS A 42 13.26 10.14 4.96
CA HIS A 42 14.37 9.24 4.67
C HIS A 42 14.17 7.97 5.51
N ARG A 43 14.34 6.80 4.88
CA ARG A 43 14.30 5.51 5.59
C ARG A 43 15.71 4.96 5.74
N ASP A 44 16.13 4.86 6.99
CA ASP A 44 17.39 4.22 7.37
C ASP A 44 17.11 2.93 8.16
N VAL A 45 17.72 1.83 7.74
CA VAL A 45 17.63 0.54 8.41
C VAL A 45 18.77 0.45 9.42
N ARG A 46 18.45 0.72 10.70
CA ARG A 46 19.41 0.64 11.82
C ARG A 46 19.72 -0.77 12.31
N LEU A 47 19.32 -1.80 11.57
CA LEU A 47 19.68 -3.18 11.87
C LEU A 47 21.08 -3.45 11.35
N ASP A 48 21.88 -4.18 12.14
CA ASP A 48 23.14 -4.66 11.62
C ASP A 48 22.93 -5.69 10.48
N ALA A 49 23.99 -5.93 9.72
CA ALA A 49 23.92 -6.77 8.54
C ALA A 49 23.54 -8.23 8.85
N GLU A 50 23.90 -8.73 10.03
CA GLU A 50 23.64 -10.12 10.42
C GLU A 50 22.18 -10.29 10.86
N ASP A 51 21.65 -9.39 11.67
CA ASP A 51 20.25 -9.37 12.07
C ASP A 51 19.32 -9.19 10.85
N ARG A 52 19.67 -8.25 9.95
CA ARG A 52 18.96 -8.05 8.68
C ARG A 52 18.91 -9.34 7.87
N LYS A 53 20.04 -10.02 7.70
CA LYS A 53 20.14 -11.29 6.98
C LYS A 53 19.31 -12.40 7.64
N GLN A 54 19.31 -12.48 8.97
CA GLN A 54 18.52 -13.46 9.70
C GLN A 54 17.01 -13.22 9.52
N ILE A 55 16.56 -11.97 9.54
CA ILE A 55 15.15 -11.63 9.29
C ILE A 55 14.76 -12.01 7.86
N LEU A 56 15.57 -11.64 6.87
CA LEU A 56 15.31 -12.00 5.46
C LEU A 56 15.24 -13.52 5.26
N CYS A 57 16.14 -14.28 5.89
CA CYS A 57 16.10 -15.75 5.85
C CYS A 57 14.80 -16.32 6.46
N LYS A 58 14.29 -15.71 7.55
CA LYS A 58 13.01 -16.12 8.15
C LYS A 58 11.82 -15.78 7.25
N ILE A 59 11.86 -14.64 6.56
CA ILE A 59 10.84 -14.24 5.59
C ILE A 59 10.79 -15.24 4.42
N ASP A 60 11.92 -15.62 3.84
CA ASP A 60 11.97 -16.61 2.75
C ASP A 60 11.43 -17.98 3.18
N LYS A 61 11.78 -18.41 4.40
CA LYS A 61 11.24 -19.63 4.99
C LYS A 61 9.71 -19.53 5.16
N ALA A 62 9.20 -18.39 5.61
CA ALA A 62 7.76 -18.17 5.74
C ALA A 62 7.05 -18.21 4.38
N PHE A 63 7.59 -17.60 3.32
CA PHE A 63 7.03 -17.71 1.97
C PHE A 63 6.96 -19.14 1.46
N THR A 64 7.98 -19.95 1.76
CA THR A 64 8.00 -21.37 1.41
C THR A 64 6.87 -22.12 2.12
N ILE A 65 6.71 -21.91 3.43
CA ILE A 65 5.63 -22.52 4.22
C ILE A 65 4.25 -22.09 3.72
N ILE A 66 4.05 -20.80 3.42
CA ILE A 66 2.78 -20.28 2.89
C ILE A 66 2.45 -20.96 1.56
N LYS A 67 3.42 -21.06 0.65
CA LYS A 67 3.25 -21.69 -0.67
C LYS A 67 2.89 -23.17 -0.54
N GLU A 68 3.56 -23.92 0.32
CA GLU A 68 3.26 -25.33 0.57
C GLU A 68 1.89 -25.52 1.22
N THR A 69 1.55 -24.66 2.17
CA THR A 69 0.26 -24.66 2.86
C THR A 69 -0.89 -24.39 1.89
N ALA A 70 -0.75 -23.36 1.05
CA ALA A 70 -1.73 -23.03 0.02
C ALA A 70 -1.95 -24.19 -0.96
N ARG A 71 -0.87 -24.85 -1.39
CA ARG A 71 -0.94 -26.06 -2.24
C ARG A 71 -1.66 -27.22 -1.53
N ARG A 72 -1.27 -27.52 -0.29
CA ARG A 72 -1.81 -28.66 0.47
C ARG A 72 -3.32 -28.52 0.74
N PHE A 73 -3.80 -27.30 0.95
CA PHE A 73 -5.22 -27.03 1.20
C PHE A 73 -6.02 -26.62 -0.04
N ASN A 74 -5.37 -26.58 -1.21
CA ASN A 74 -5.92 -26.07 -2.47
C ASN A 74 -6.62 -24.72 -2.27
N LEU A 75 -5.88 -23.75 -1.73
CA LEU A 75 -6.36 -22.38 -1.52
C LEU A 75 -6.28 -21.61 -2.83
N GLU A 76 -7.35 -20.89 -3.16
CA GLU A 76 -7.41 -20.05 -4.35
C GLU A 76 -6.50 -18.83 -4.24
N VAL A 77 -5.86 -18.48 -5.35
CA VAL A 77 -5.12 -17.21 -5.48
C VAL A 77 -6.12 -16.05 -5.39
N PHE A 78 -5.75 -15.01 -4.66
CA PHE A 78 -6.51 -13.77 -4.61
C PHE A 78 -5.98 -12.82 -5.68
N GLU A 79 -6.85 -12.40 -6.59
CA GLU A 79 -6.53 -11.34 -7.55
C GLU A 79 -6.79 -9.98 -6.91
N GLU A 80 -5.72 -9.22 -6.74
CA GLU A 80 -5.79 -7.82 -6.30
C GLU A 80 -6.25 -6.94 -7.46
N ASN A 81 -7.04 -5.91 -7.15
CA ASN A 81 -7.44 -4.90 -8.11
C ASN A 81 -6.59 -3.65 -7.87
N ILE A 82 -5.41 -3.62 -8.49
CA ILE A 82 -4.43 -2.55 -8.33
C ILE A 82 -5.03 -1.19 -8.68
N GLU A 83 -5.92 -1.13 -9.67
CA GLU A 83 -6.56 0.13 -10.07
C GLU A 83 -7.45 0.68 -8.95
N ARG A 84 -8.17 -0.17 -8.23
CA ARG A 84 -8.97 0.25 -7.05
C ARG A 84 -8.09 0.68 -5.89
N GLU A 85 -6.93 0.03 -5.69
CA GLU A 85 -5.99 0.43 -4.65
C GLU A 85 -5.41 1.82 -4.97
N ILE A 86 -4.99 2.07 -6.22
CA ILE A 86 -4.56 3.40 -6.67
C ILE A 86 -5.65 4.44 -6.42
N LEU A 87 -6.89 4.16 -6.81
CA LEU A 87 -8.01 5.09 -6.58
C LEU A 87 -8.23 5.39 -5.08
N ALA A 88 -8.13 4.38 -4.23
CA ALA A 88 -8.28 4.56 -2.78
C ALA A 88 -7.16 5.43 -2.21
N GLU A 89 -5.90 5.13 -2.53
CA GLU A 89 -4.74 5.88 -2.06
C GLU A 89 -4.73 7.34 -2.55
N MET A 90 -5.11 7.57 -3.82
CA MET A 90 -5.20 8.92 -4.37
C MET A 90 -6.34 9.71 -3.72
N SER A 91 -7.48 9.08 -3.43
CA SER A 91 -8.60 9.72 -2.73
C SER A 91 -8.21 10.18 -1.32
N ILE A 92 -7.51 9.32 -0.56
CA ILE A 92 -6.99 9.65 0.77
C ILE A 92 -5.98 10.80 0.68
N SER A 93 -5.08 10.73 -0.32
CA SER A 93 -4.07 11.76 -0.53
C SER A 93 -4.70 13.11 -0.88
N TRP A 94 -5.77 13.12 -1.70
CA TRP A 94 -6.51 14.33 -2.03
C TRP A 94 -7.13 14.99 -0.80
N GLU A 95 -7.79 14.20 0.05
CA GLU A 95 -8.36 14.70 1.32
C GLU A 95 -7.27 15.33 2.19
N ASN A 96 -6.15 14.63 2.37
CA ASN A 96 -5.02 15.13 3.16
C ASN A 96 -4.43 16.44 2.60
N LEU A 97 -4.33 16.58 1.27
CA LEU A 97 -3.86 17.81 0.63
C LEU A 97 -4.82 18.96 0.88
N GLU A 98 -6.14 18.74 0.80
CA GLU A 98 -7.14 19.76 1.11
C GLU A 98 -7.15 20.16 2.59
N GLU A 99 -6.72 19.27 3.51
CA GLU A 99 -6.49 19.62 4.91
C GLU A 99 -5.31 20.62 5.10
N CYS A 100 -4.38 20.67 4.14
CA CYS A 100 -3.23 21.58 4.18
C CYS A 100 -3.51 23.00 3.68
N ARG A 101 -4.74 23.31 3.24
CA ARG A 101 -5.11 24.66 2.80
C ARG A 101 -4.91 25.69 3.91
N SER A 102 -4.54 26.91 3.54
CA SER A 102 -4.21 28.00 4.47
C SER A 102 -5.31 28.25 5.51
N LYS A 103 -6.58 28.17 5.08
CA LYS A 103 -7.77 28.31 5.93
C LYS A 103 -7.81 27.33 7.09
N ARG A 104 -7.34 26.09 6.87
CA ARG A 104 -7.32 25.02 7.88
C ARG A 104 -6.04 25.06 8.70
N VAL A 105 -4.90 25.29 8.05
CA VAL A 105 -3.59 25.37 8.72
C VAL A 105 -3.51 26.55 9.69
N LYS A 106 -4.27 27.63 9.46
CA LYS A 106 -4.38 28.76 10.40
C LYS A 106 -4.84 28.34 11.81
N GLY A 107 -5.49 27.18 11.96
CA GLY A 107 -5.81 26.61 13.27
C GLY A 107 -4.59 26.25 14.13
N TYR A 108 -3.40 26.12 13.52
CA TYR A 108 -2.15 25.75 14.19
C TYR A 108 -1.24 26.95 14.50
N GLY A 109 -1.65 28.17 14.15
CA GLY A 109 -0.90 29.40 14.42
C GLY A 109 -1.15 30.49 13.39
N ASP A 110 -0.62 31.68 13.68
CA ASP A 110 -0.72 32.81 12.76
C ASP A 110 0.07 32.53 11.47
N LEU A 111 -0.57 32.85 10.35
CA LEU A 111 -0.04 32.66 9.01
C LEU A 111 0.01 34.01 8.29
N SER A 112 1.18 34.39 7.80
CA SER A 112 1.31 35.61 6.98
C SER A 112 0.52 35.47 5.68
N SER A 113 0.06 36.58 5.11
CA SER A 113 -0.67 36.59 3.83
C SER A 113 0.11 35.91 2.71
N ASN A 114 1.42 36.16 2.64
CA ASN A 114 2.28 35.60 1.60
C ASN A 114 2.44 34.07 1.77
N ALA A 115 2.55 33.58 3.01
CA ALA A 115 2.61 32.15 3.27
C ALA A 115 1.28 31.45 2.96
N ALA A 116 0.15 32.09 3.28
CA ALA A 116 -1.18 31.59 2.94
C ALA A 116 -1.37 31.41 1.43
N GLU A 117 -1.01 32.44 0.66
CA GLU A 117 -1.11 32.41 -0.81
C GLU A 117 -0.20 31.33 -1.43
N LEU A 118 1.04 31.21 -0.95
CA LEU A 118 1.98 30.20 -1.46
C LEU A 118 1.51 28.77 -1.16
N ILE A 119 1.01 28.53 0.05
CA ILE A 119 0.44 27.22 0.45
C ILE A 119 -0.72 26.89 -0.47
N ASP A 120 -1.69 27.80 -0.59
CA ASP A 120 -2.90 27.51 -1.38
C ASP A 120 -2.57 27.28 -2.85
N LYS A 121 -1.64 28.03 -3.43
CA LYS A 121 -1.16 27.79 -4.79
C LYS A 121 -0.53 26.40 -4.94
N THR A 122 0.38 26.04 -4.02
CA THR A 122 1.09 24.75 -4.06
C THR A 122 0.12 23.58 -3.92
N ILE A 123 -0.82 23.67 -2.98
CA ILE A 123 -1.83 22.62 -2.78
C ILE A 123 -2.74 22.51 -4.01
N THR A 124 -3.09 23.61 -4.68
CA THR A 124 -3.86 23.56 -5.93
C THR A 124 -3.13 22.76 -7.00
N GLU A 125 -1.84 23.04 -7.23
CA GLU A 125 -1.02 22.32 -8.21
C GLU A 125 -0.95 20.81 -7.89
N LEU A 126 -0.77 20.43 -6.62
CA LEU A 126 -0.75 19.02 -6.20
C LEU A 126 -2.11 18.32 -6.33
N VAL A 127 -3.20 19.03 -6.04
CA VAL A 127 -4.57 18.52 -6.20
C VAL A 127 -4.89 18.29 -7.67
N GLU A 128 -4.50 19.18 -8.57
CA GLU A 128 -4.68 19.00 -10.02
C GLU A 128 -3.97 17.73 -10.50
N ILE A 129 -2.72 17.51 -10.09
CA ILE A 129 -1.97 16.29 -10.41
C ILE A 129 -2.69 15.04 -9.87
N ASN A 130 -3.19 15.08 -8.63
CA ASN A 130 -3.91 13.96 -8.03
C ASN A 130 -5.18 13.61 -8.84
N LEU A 131 -5.95 14.63 -9.26
CA LEU A 131 -7.15 14.46 -10.07
C LEU A 131 -6.84 13.84 -11.45
N ASP A 132 -5.75 14.26 -12.10
CA ASP A 132 -5.30 13.68 -13.37
C ASP A 132 -4.92 12.19 -13.23
N LEU A 133 -4.29 11.82 -12.12
CA LEU A 133 -3.97 10.42 -11.81
C LEU A 133 -5.23 9.59 -11.59
N LEU A 134 -6.21 10.11 -10.85
CA LEU A 134 -7.52 9.47 -10.64
C LEU A 134 -8.25 9.25 -11.97
N GLU A 135 -8.31 10.28 -12.82
CA GLU A 135 -9.00 10.19 -14.11
C GLU A 135 -8.35 9.12 -15.02
N THR A 136 -7.02 9.05 -15.00
CA THR A 136 -6.26 8.05 -15.76
C THR A 136 -6.55 6.62 -15.29
N ALA A 137 -6.55 6.39 -13.97
CA ALA A 137 -6.87 5.09 -13.38
C ALA A 137 -8.32 4.67 -13.69
N GLU A 138 -9.28 5.59 -13.60
CA GLU A 138 -10.68 5.32 -13.95
C GLU A 138 -10.89 4.95 -15.42
N LYS A 139 -10.20 5.66 -16.32
CA LYS A 139 -10.26 5.38 -17.77
C LYS A 139 -9.80 3.96 -18.07
N ASP A 140 -8.74 3.49 -17.41
CA ASP A 140 -8.25 2.13 -17.61
C ASP A 140 -9.25 1.07 -17.10
N ILE A 141 -9.84 1.27 -15.92
CA ILE A 141 -10.90 0.40 -15.40
C ILE A 141 -12.08 0.31 -16.38
N LYS A 142 -12.54 1.45 -16.91
CA LYS A 142 -13.65 1.51 -17.88
C LYS A 142 -13.29 0.77 -19.17
N ARG A 143 -12.04 0.88 -19.65
CA ARG A 143 -11.53 0.18 -20.83
C ARG A 143 -11.48 -1.34 -20.63
N ASN A 144 -10.98 -1.79 -19.48
CA ASN A 144 -10.84 -3.22 -19.18
C ASN A 144 -12.20 -3.91 -18.95
N ARG A 145 -13.20 -3.18 -18.44
CA ARG A 145 -14.59 -3.69 -18.32
C ARG A 145 -15.32 -3.87 -19.65
N ARG A 146 -14.95 -3.14 -20.70
CA ARG A 146 -15.58 -3.28 -22.04
C ARG A 146 -15.03 -4.47 -22.85
N LYS A 147 -13.93 -5.08 -22.39
CA LYS A 147 -13.26 -6.21 -23.06
C LYS A 147 -13.63 -7.58 -22.46
N LYS A 148 -14.35 -7.60 -21.33
CA LYS A 148 -14.88 -8.81 -20.68
C LYS A 148 -16.36 -8.94 -21.00
#